data_AF-A0A7J7V9G2-F1
#
_entry.id   AF-A0A7J7V9G2-F1
#
_cell.length_a   1.000
_cell.length_b   1.000
_cell.length_c   1.000
_cell.angle_alpha   90.00
_cell.angle_beta   90.00
_cell.angle_gamma   90.00
#
_symmetry.space_group_name_H-M   'P 1'
#
loop_
_entity.id
_entity.type
_entity.pdbx_description
1 polymer ?
#
loop_
_entity_poly.entity_id
_entity_poly.type
_entity_poly.pdbx_seq_one_letter_code
_entity_poly.pdbx_strand_id
1 'polypeptide(L)' 'MSRPPATGKMPGAPEDLLGDGAGASRQRKLEALIRDPRSPINVESLLNSCSVLLLAGRNLVTI' A
#
# COMPACT_ATOMS: atom_id res chain seq x y z
N MET A 1 45.54 15.21 14.33
CA MET A 1 45.02 14.59 13.09
C MET A 1 43.67 13.95 13.42
N SER A 2 42.56 14.65 13.17
CA SER A 2 41.21 14.14 13.47
C SER A 2 40.69 13.33 12.28
N ARG A 3 40.51 12.03 12.48
CA ARG A 3 39.88 11.12 11.53
C ARG A 3 38.35 11.29 11.66
N PRO A 4 37.60 11.60 10.59
CA PRO A 4 36.15 11.65 10.69
C PRO A 4 35.60 10.23 10.95
N PRO A 5 34.53 10.09 11.76
CA PRO A 5 33.89 8.80 11.97
C PRO A 5 33.31 8.32 10.63
N ALA A 6 33.51 7.04 10.34
CA ALA A 6 32.92 6.39 9.18
C ALA A 6 31.40 6.58 9.26
N THR A 7 30.86 7.40 8.35
CA THR A 7 29.43 7.53 8.10
C THR A 7 28.89 6.13 7.93
N GLY A 8 28.17 5.68 8.96
CA GLY A 8 27.54 4.37 8.98
C GLY A 8 26.74 4.22 7.71
N LYS A 9 27.08 3.20 6.91
CA LYS A 9 26.18 2.67 5.89
C LYS A 9 24.89 2.32 6.62
N MET A 10 23.91 3.21 6.57
CA MET A 10 22.53 2.87 6.87
C MET A 10 22.15 1.73 5.92
N PRO A 11 21.68 0.58 6.42
CA PRO A 11 21.17 -0.48 5.57
C PRO A 11 20.00 0.07 4.78
N GLY A 12 20.20 0.21 3.47
CA GLY A 12 19.19 0.27 2.42
C GLY A 12 17.92 1.03 2.77
N ALA A 13 17.91 2.34 2.50
CA ALA A 13 16.74 2.87 1.83
C ALA A 13 16.56 2.03 0.55
N PRO A 14 15.41 1.38 0.31
CA PRO A 14 15.16 0.75 -0.98
C PRO A 14 14.86 1.87 -1.97
N GLU A 15 15.93 2.49 -2.45
CA GLU A 15 15.94 3.26 -3.69
C GLU A 15 16.03 2.24 -4.84
N ASP A 16 15.06 2.33 -5.74
CA ASP A 16 14.82 1.49 -6.93
C ASP A 16 14.47 0.01 -6.75
N LEU A 17 13.18 -0.32 -6.84
CA LEU A 17 12.72 -1.58 -7.42
C LEU A 17 11.51 -1.37 -8.35
N LEU A 18 11.69 -0.55 -9.39
CA LEU A 18 10.99 -0.78 -10.66
C LEU A 18 11.52 -2.12 -11.22
N GLY A 19 10.92 -3.22 -10.78
CA GLY A 19 11.19 -4.56 -11.30
C GLY A 19 11.99 -5.45 -10.35
N ASP A 20 11.35 -5.90 -9.27
CA ASP A 20 11.84 -7.05 -8.51
C ASP A 20 10.71 -8.07 -8.37
N GLY A 21 11.00 -9.35 -8.68
CA GLY A 21 10.02 -10.44 -8.75
C GLY A 21 9.19 -10.63 -7.48
N ALA A 22 9.62 -10.06 -6.35
CA ALA A 22 8.88 -9.97 -5.10
C ALA A 22 7.61 -9.10 -5.20
N GLY A 23 7.65 -8.00 -5.97
CA GLY A 23 6.50 -7.15 -6.25
C GLY A 23 5.42 -7.89 -7.04
N ALA A 24 5.82 -8.58 -8.11
CA ALA A 24 4.91 -9.36 -8.94
C ALA A 24 4.25 -10.55 -8.20
N SER A 25 4.95 -11.17 -7.24
CA SER A 25 4.38 -12.23 -6.38
C SER A 25 3.37 -11.66 -5.37
N ARG A 26 3.72 -10.54 -4.70
CA ARG A 26 2.80 -9.82 -3.82
C ARG A 26 1.56 -9.33 -4.55
N GLN A 27 1.75 -8.79 -5.76
CA GLN A 27 0.67 -8.29 -6.61
C GLN A 27 -0.28 -9.41 -7.04
N ARG A 28 0.25 -10.56 -7.50
CA ARG A 28 -0.56 -11.74 -7.81
C ARG A 28 -1.34 -12.27 -6.60
N LYS A 29 -0.72 -12.30 -5.42
CA LYS A 29 -1.39 -12.71 -4.17
C LYS A 29 -2.50 -11.73 -3.77
N LEU A 30 -2.26 -10.44 -3.93
CA LEU A 30 -3.24 -9.40 -3.66
C LEU A 30 -4.41 -9.48 -4.66
N GLU A 31 -4.13 -9.68 -5.94
CA GLU A 31 -5.16 -9.87 -6.98
C GLU A 31 -6.05 -11.09 -6.68
N ALA A 32 -5.47 -12.19 -6.22
CA ALA A 32 -6.24 -13.36 -5.80
C ALA A 32 -7.18 -13.04 -4.62
N LEU A 33 -6.69 -12.28 -3.63
CA LEU A 33 -7.49 -11.85 -2.48
C LEU A 33 -8.58 -10.84 -2.85
N ILE A 34 -8.36 -9.98 -3.84
CA ILE A 34 -9.38 -9.01 -4.30
C ILE A 34 -10.46 -9.71 -5.13
N ARG A 35 -10.09 -10.76 -5.88
CA ARG A 35 -11.03 -11.55 -6.70
C ARG A 35 -11.81 -12.59 -5.93
N ASP A 36 -11.34 -13.00 -4.74
CA ASP A 36 -12.08 -13.93 -3.89
C ASP A 36 -13.32 -13.24 -3.29
N PRO A 37 -14.55 -13.67 -3.62
CA PRO A 37 -15.78 -13.05 -3.13
C PRO A 37 -15.96 -13.16 -1.62
N ARG A 38 -15.27 -14.09 -0.94
CA ARG A 38 -15.33 -14.20 0.54
C ARG A 38 -14.27 -13.36 1.25
N SER A 39 -13.35 -12.76 0.51
CA SER A 39 -12.33 -11.91 1.08
C SER A 39 -12.94 -10.61 1.60
N PRO A 40 -12.55 -10.13 2.79
CA PRO A 40 -13.01 -8.86 3.33
C PRO A 40 -12.52 -7.65 2.52
N ILE A 41 -11.53 -7.84 1.64
CA ILE A 41 -10.99 -6.81 0.75
C ILE A 41 -11.32 -7.09 -0.72
N ASN A 42 -12.38 -7.85 -0.98
CA ASN A 42 -12.86 -8.08 -2.33
C ASN A 42 -13.30 -6.76 -3.01
N VAL A 43 -13.48 -6.82 -4.33
CA VAL A 43 -13.91 -5.64 -5.12
C VAL A 43 -15.17 -4.99 -4.56
N GLU A 44 -16.19 -5.76 -4.19
CA GLU A 44 -17.46 -5.23 -3.68
C GLU A 44 -17.28 -4.49 -2.35
N SER A 45 -16.45 -5.02 -1.45
CA SER A 45 -16.14 -4.44 -0.15
C SER A 45 -15.36 -3.13 -0.30
N LEU A 46 -14.44 -3.08 -1.28
CA LEU A 46 -13.71 -1.85 -1.62
C LEU A 46 -14.63 -0.79 -2.24
N LEU A 47 -15.53 -1.17 -3.14
CA LEU A 47 -16.51 -0.25 -3.73
C LEU A 47 -17.51 0.26 -2.68
N ASN A 48 -17.96 -0.61 -1.78
CA ASN A 48 -18.86 -0.25 -0.69
C ASN A 48 -18.18 0.72 0.29
N SER A 49 -16.93 0.45 0.68
CA SER A 49 -16.18 1.35 1.57
C SER A 49 -15.91 2.71 0.91
N CYS A 50 -15.60 2.77 -0.39
CA CYS A 50 -15.54 4.02 -1.15
C CYS A 50 -16.87 4.78 -1.15
N SER A 51 -17.99 4.07 -1.30
CA SER A 51 -19.34 4.68 -1.28
C SER A 51 -19.67 5.28 0.08
N VAL A 52 -19.33 4.57 1.17
CA VAL A 52 -19.46 5.06 2.54
C VAL A 52 -18.58 6.28 2.78
N LEU A 53 -17.34 6.29 2.28
CA LEU A 53 -16.43 7.43 2.41
C LEU A 53 -16.94 8.68 1.68
N LEU A 54 -17.48 8.52 0.47
CA LEU A 54 -18.10 9.64 -0.26
C LEU A 54 -19.31 10.19 0.49
N LEU A 55 -20.17 9.32 1.02
CA LEU A 55 -21.32 9.73 1.82
C LEU A 55 -20.89 10.44 3.11
N ALA A 56 -19.91 9.90 3.82
CA ALA A 56 -19.36 10.51 5.02
C ALA A 56 -18.75 11.89 4.74
N GLY A 57 -17.99 12.03 3.65
CA GLY A 57 -17.41 13.30 3.22
C GLY A 57 -18.45 14.35 2.83
N ARG A 58 -19.55 13.93 2.19
CA ARG A 58 -20.67 14.85 1.86
C ARG A 58 -21.39 15.37 3.11
N ASN A 59 -21.60 14.50 4.10
CA ASN A 59 -22.19 14.91 5.37
C ASN A 59 -21.25 15.79 6.19
N LEU A 60 -19.93 15.67 6.01
CA LEU A 60 -18.95 16.51 6.71
C LEU A 60 -18.86 17.95 6.18
N VAL A 61 -19.24 18.20 4.92
CA VAL A 61 -19.21 19.54 4.29
C VAL A 61 -20.51 20.32 4.52
N THR A 62 -21.56 19.67 5.02
CA THR A 62 -22.90 20.27 5.20
C THR A 62 -23.14 20.76 6.66
N ILE A 63 -22.14 20.64 7.55
CA ILE A 63 -22.16 21.13 8.94
C ILE A 63 -21.13 22.23 9.15
#